data_AF-A0A931YM06-F1
#
_entry.id   AF-A0A931YM06-F1
#
_cell.length_a   1.000
_cell.length_b   1.000
_cell.length_c   1.000
_cell.angle_alpha   90.00
_cell.angle_beta   90.00
_cell.angle_gamma   90.00
#
_symmetry.space_group_name_H-M   'P 1'
#
loop_
_entity.id
_entity.type
_entity.pdbx_description
1 polymer ?
#
loop_
_entity_poly.entity_id
_entity_poly.type
_entity_poly.pdbx_seq_one_letter_code
_entity_poly.pdbx_strand_id
1 'polypeptide(L)'
;MLTFNKTGSEDLLTSKEAAALSGYKLDYVDQLCHEKKIDCQMIGGQWHISKQSLLNHRLNSEMRSAPEAPADAGGRTKIVAKHRPTVELKSGPRGGRKTIHMIKVPLVREHFSGKKLARLHQAISEGSLQASKVLQGSVSHMPARDFWHKALSMMTAIALVFGSYYVFQSGFLAGQVKEMAQMSRETTSAAAGLTAEDLWTGANAVSDRAFDNILGGSNKISYIAHEAKQKIILGALTVKFAKDEISTDPFGFMLRAGYELVYDLERFGNRVKFIAYFSAGIMTMAAVGLWR
;
A
#
# COMPACT_ATOMS: atom_id res chain seq x y z
N MET A 1 13.97 -19.00 29.44
CA MET A 1 13.92 -18.57 30.84
C MET A 1 12.46 -18.28 31.12
N LEU A 2 11.73 -19.28 31.62
CA LEU A 2 10.31 -19.12 31.93
C LEU A 2 10.23 -18.51 33.33
N THR A 3 9.71 -17.30 33.41
CA THR A 3 9.47 -16.58 34.67
C THR A 3 8.33 -17.28 35.40
N PHE A 4 8.67 -18.11 36.39
CA PHE A 4 7.69 -18.66 37.31
C PHE A 4 7.17 -17.54 38.20
N ASN A 5 5.87 -17.25 38.07
CA ASN A 5 5.18 -16.30 38.93
C ASN A 5 5.01 -16.94 40.31
N LYS A 6 5.53 -16.30 41.36
CA LYS A 6 5.62 -16.85 42.73
C LYS A 6 4.31 -16.70 43.53
N THR A 7 3.26 -16.21 42.91
CA THR A 7 1.94 -16.05 43.52
C THR A 7 1.05 -17.19 43.05
N GLY A 8 0.48 -17.96 43.99
CA GLY A 8 -0.41 -19.11 43.74
C GLY A 8 -1.75 -18.78 43.08
N SER A 9 -1.79 -17.74 42.26
CA SER A 9 -2.85 -17.42 41.32
C SER A 9 -2.57 -18.15 40.02
N GLU A 10 -3.57 -18.89 39.52
CA GLU A 10 -3.66 -19.55 38.21
C GLU A 10 -2.59 -19.13 37.17
N ASP A 11 -1.97 -20.09 36.49
CA ASP A 11 -0.92 -19.88 35.47
C ASP A 11 -1.32 -18.81 34.43
N LEU A 12 -0.97 -17.55 34.72
CA LEU A 12 -1.15 -16.41 33.83
C LEU A 12 0.04 -16.35 32.87
N LEU A 13 -0.26 -16.49 31.58
CA LEU A 13 0.71 -16.43 30.50
C LEU A 13 0.79 -15.02 29.93
N THR A 14 1.96 -14.58 29.49
CA THR A 14 2.07 -13.37 28.66
C THR A 14 1.46 -13.60 27.28
N SER A 15 0.99 -12.56 26.57
CA SER A 15 0.46 -12.70 25.18
C SER A 15 1.39 -13.49 24.25
N LYS A 16 2.70 -13.33 24.41
CA LYS A 16 3.72 -14.06 23.62
C LYS A 16 3.75 -15.55 23.93
N GLU A 17 3.69 -15.92 25.21
CA GLU A 17 3.64 -17.32 25.63
C GLU A 17 2.30 -17.98 25.24
N ALA A 18 1.20 -17.24 25.39
CA ALA A 18 -0.13 -17.66 24.95
C ALA A 18 -0.20 -17.93 23.44
N ALA A 19 0.39 -17.05 22.62
CA ALA A 19 0.48 -17.25 21.17
C ALA A 19 1.33 -18.49 20.81
N ALA A 20 2.48 -18.67 21.49
CA ALA A 20 3.33 -19.83 21.28
C ALA A 20 2.66 -21.16 21.70
N LEU A 21 1.83 -21.13 22.75
CA LEU A 21 1.13 -22.32 23.27
C LEU A 21 -0.10 -22.68 22.44
N SER A 22 -0.90 -21.69 22.02
CA SER A 22 -2.12 -21.92 21.23
C SER A 22 -1.84 -22.13 19.74
N GLY A 23 -0.72 -21.61 19.22
CA GLY A 23 -0.44 -21.54 17.79
C GLY A 23 -1.16 -20.38 17.08
N TYR A 24 -1.87 -19.53 17.83
CA TYR A 24 -2.48 -18.33 17.28
C TYR A 24 -1.46 -17.22 17.02
N LYS A 25 -1.83 -16.28 16.15
CA LYS A 25 -1.07 -15.04 15.97
C LYS A 25 -1.21 -14.16 17.21
N LEU A 26 -0.16 -13.39 17.52
CA LEU A 26 -0.14 -12.49 18.69
C LEU A 26 -1.32 -11.51 18.67
N ASP A 27 -1.54 -10.83 17.56
CA ASP A 27 -2.64 -9.86 17.38
C ASP A 27 -4.02 -10.50 17.60
N TYR A 28 -4.18 -11.78 17.24
CA TYR A 28 -5.43 -12.50 17.45
C TYR A 28 -5.67 -12.80 18.93
N VAL A 29 -4.63 -13.14 19.69
CA VAL A 29 -4.74 -13.31 21.15
C VAL A 29 -5.16 -12.01 21.81
N ASP A 30 -4.58 -10.87 21.39
CA ASP A 30 -4.95 -9.56 21.91
C ASP A 30 -6.39 -9.19 21.55
N GLN A 31 -6.85 -9.51 20.33
CA GLN A 31 -8.26 -9.33 19.94
C GLN A 31 -9.20 -10.18 20.81
N LEU A 32 -8.87 -11.43 21.11
CA LEU A 32 -9.66 -12.28 22.00
C LEU A 32 -9.79 -11.69 23.41
N CYS A 33 -8.73 -11.02 23.89
CA CYS A 33 -8.73 -10.30 25.16
C CYS A 33 -9.67 -9.08 25.12
N HIS A 34 -9.59 -8.27 24.05
CA HIS A 34 -10.47 -7.11 23.85
C HIS A 34 -11.96 -7.49 23.77
N GLU A 35 -12.26 -8.62 23.10
CA GLU A 35 -13.61 -9.14 22.96
C GLU A 35 -14.10 -9.92 24.20
N LYS A 36 -13.26 -10.06 25.24
CA LYS A 36 -13.54 -10.84 26.46
C LYS A 36 -13.99 -12.28 26.16
N LYS A 37 -13.44 -12.88 25.10
CA LYS A 37 -13.69 -14.29 24.73
C LYS A 37 -12.85 -15.28 25.55
N ILE A 38 -11.78 -14.78 26.16
CA ILE A 38 -10.87 -15.51 27.04
C ILE A 38 -10.62 -14.64 28.28
N ASP A 39 -10.35 -15.29 29.42
CA ASP A 39 -10.07 -14.59 30.66
C ASP A 39 -8.66 -13.99 30.61
N CYS A 40 -8.61 -12.67 30.68
CA CYS A 40 -7.38 -11.89 30.57
C CYS A 40 -7.39 -10.71 31.54
N GLN A 41 -6.22 -10.36 32.06
CA GLN A 41 -6.01 -9.22 32.94
C GLN A 41 -4.87 -8.35 32.42
N MET A 42 -5.02 -7.04 32.52
CA MET A 42 -3.96 -6.09 32.16
C MET A 42 -3.10 -5.81 33.40
N ILE A 43 -1.82 -6.20 33.35
CA ILE A 43 -0.85 -5.97 34.43
C ILE A 43 0.35 -5.22 33.83
N GLY A 44 0.64 -4.03 34.35
CA GLY A 44 1.75 -3.21 33.86
C GLY A 44 1.66 -2.83 32.37
N GLY A 45 0.44 -2.70 31.83
CA GLY A 45 0.22 -2.37 30.41
C GLY A 45 0.43 -3.53 29.44
N GLN A 46 0.57 -4.76 29.94
CA GLN A 46 0.61 -5.97 29.12
C GLN A 46 -0.57 -6.88 29.48
N TRP A 47 -1.09 -7.61 28.49
CA TRP A 47 -2.11 -8.62 28.71
C TRP A 47 -1.50 -9.89 29.28
N HIS A 48 -2.12 -10.37 30.35
CA HIS A 48 -1.87 -11.66 30.98
C HIS A 48 -3.10 -12.53 30.82
N ILE A 49 -2.95 -13.70 30.23
CA ILE A 49 -4.05 -14.57 29.81
C ILE A 49 -4.06 -15.82 30.68
N SER A 50 -5.24 -16.23 31.17
CA SER A 50 -5.41 -17.50 31.87
C SER A 50 -5.22 -18.68 30.90
N LYS A 51 -4.28 -19.56 31.22
CA LYS A 51 -3.96 -20.74 30.42
C LYS A 51 -5.16 -21.67 30.19
N GLN A 52 -6.02 -21.83 31.21
CA GLN A 52 -7.20 -22.70 31.11
C GLN A 52 -8.24 -22.14 30.13
N SER A 53 -8.53 -20.84 30.23
CA SER A 53 -9.49 -20.15 29.36
C SER A 53 -9.06 -20.22 27.89
N LEU A 54 -7.77 -20.04 27.61
CA LEU A 54 -7.20 -20.14 26.27
C LEU A 54 -7.33 -21.56 25.67
N LEU A 55 -7.07 -22.60 26.46
CA LEU A 55 -7.22 -23.99 26.02
C LEU A 55 -8.69 -24.35 25.76
N ASN A 56 -9.61 -23.90 26.61
CA ASN A 56 -11.04 -24.09 26.42
C ASN A 56 -11.54 -23.42 25.14
N HIS A 57 -11.08 -22.19 24.86
CA HIS A 57 -11.41 -21.50 23.61
C HIS A 57 -10.92 -22.29 22.39
N ARG A 58 -9.70 -22.83 22.44
CA ARG A 58 -9.15 -23.65 21.36
C ARG A 58 -9.99 -24.91 21.13
N LEU A 59 -10.31 -25.65 22.19
CA LEU A 59 -11.15 -26.85 22.09
C LEU A 59 -12.54 -26.54 21.50
N ASN A 60 -13.15 -25.45 21.93
CA ASN A 60 -14.44 -25.00 21.38
C ASN A 60 -14.34 -24.61 19.90
N SER A 61 -13.23 -24.02 19.48
CA SER A 61 -13.00 -23.68 18.07
C SER A 61 -12.80 -24.92 17.20
N GLU A 62 -12.07 -25.92 17.71
CA GLU A 62 -11.84 -27.20 17.04
C GLU A 62 -13.17 -27.96 16.89
N MET A 63 -14.00 -27.99 17.93
CA MET A 63 -15.31 -28.64 17.91
C MET A 63 -16.28 -28.01 16.90
N ARG A 64 -16.26 -26.68 16.73
CA ARG A 64 -17.07 -25.98 15.72
C ARG A 64 -16.55 -26.17 14.29
N SER A 65 -15.25 -26.42 14.15
CA SER A 65 -14.61 -26.63 12.84
C SER A 65 -14.72 -28.07 12.35
N ALA A 66 -15.09 -29.01 13.22
CA ALA A 66 -15.42 -30.36 12.80
C ALA A 66 -16.59 -30.28 11.82
N PRO A 67 -16.44 -30.79 10.57
CA PRO A 67 -17.52 -30.78 9.61
C PRO A 67 -18.69 -31.55 10.21
N GLU A 68 -19.78 -30.84 10.44
CA GLU A 68 -21.05 -31.41 10.85
C GLU A 68 -21.35 -32.54 9.88
N ALA A 69 -21.25 -33.79 10.37
CA ALA A 69 -21.44 -34.97 9.55
C ALA A 69 -22.80 -34.79 8.86
N PRO A 70 -22.87 -34.89 7.52
CA PRO A 70 -24.07 -34.53 6.78
C PRO A 70 -25.24 -35.32 7.35
N ALA A 71 -26.12 -34.60 8.06
CA ALA A 71 -27.34 -35.15 8.60
C ALA A 71 -28.23 -35.55 7.42
N ASP A 72 -28.16 -36.83 7.09
CA ASP A 72 -29.16 -37.63 6.38
C ASP A 72 -30.09 -36.84 5.44
N ALA A 73 -29.54 -36.40 4.31
CA ALA A 73 -30.35 -36.05 3.16
C ALA A 73 -30.81 -37.35 2.49
N GLY A 74 -31.95 -37.88 2.91
CA GLY A 74 -32.73 -38.94 2.27
C GLY A 74 -33.25 -38.56 0.88
N GLY A 75 -32.36 -38.09 0.00
CA GLY A 75 -32.62 -37.74 -1.39
C GLY A 75 -31.96 -38.75 -2.31
N ARG A 76 -32.74 -39.74 -2.72
CA ARG A 76 -32.41 -40.77 -3.72
C ARG A 76 -32.07 -40.12 -5.07
N THR A 77 -30.84 -39.64 -5.23
CA THR A 77 -30.35 -39.12 -6.52
C THR A 77 -29.65 -40.23 -7.29
N LYS A 78 -30.12 -40.44 -8.52
CA LYS A 78 -29.56 -41.40 -9.47
C LYS A 78 -28.08 -41.10 -9.71
N ILE A 79 -27.27 -42.09 -9.41
CA ILE A 79 -25.84 -42.12 -9.66
C ILE A 79 -25.63 -42.16 -11.18
N VAL A 80 -25.27 -41.02 -11.79
CA VAL A 80 -24.64 -41.02 -13.11
C VAL A 80 -23.13 -41.05 -12.85
N ALA A 81 -22.53 -42.19 -13.16
CA ALA A 81 -21.11 -42.45 -12.99
C ALA A 81 -20.29 -41.49 -13.87
N LYS A 82 -19.76 -40.42 -13.26
CA LYS A 82 -18.75 -39.58 -13.89
C LYS A 82 -17.39 -40.25 -13.72
N HIS A 83 -16.86 -40.72 -14.83
CA HIS A 83 -15.56 -41.36 -14.98
C HIS A 83 -14.45 -40.51 -14.31
N ARG A 84 -13.77 -41.09 -13.32
CA ARG A 84 -12.65 -40.48 -12.59
C ARG A 84 -11.37 -41.01 -13.23
N PRO A 85 -10.48 -40.18 -13.80
CA PRO A 85 -9.21 -40.67 -14.32
C PRO A 85 -8.37 -41.18 -13.17
N THR A 86 -7.98 -42.46 -13.26
CA THR A 86 -7.10 -43.15 -12.34
C THR A 86 -5.70 -42.53 -12.45
N VAL A 87 -5.31 -41.71 -11.48
CA VAL A 87 -3.92 -41.26 -11.34
C VAL A 87 -3.19 -42.34 -10.57
N GLU A 88 -2.45 -43.19 -11.30
CA GLU A 88 -1.48 -44.11 -10.73
C GLU A 88 -0.33 -43.31 -10.10
N LEU A 89 -0.33 -43.24 -8.77
CA LEU A 89 0.82 -42.79 -7.99
C LEU A 89 1.87 -43.90 -7.95
N LYS A 90 2.92 -43.75 -8.77
CA LYS A 90 4.17 -44.51 -8.61
C LYS A 90 4.76 -44.23 -7.23
N SER A 91 4.75 -45.24 -6.37
CA SER A 91 5.45 -45.27 -5.11
C SER A 91 6.98 -45.20 -5.34
N GLY A 92 7.56 -44.03 -5.11
CA GLY A 92 9.01 -43.84 -5.07
C GLY A 92 9.65 -44.42 -3.80
N PRO A 93 10.94 -44.80 -3.85
CA PRO A 93 11.60 -45.55 -2.80
C PRO A 93 11.82 -44.72 -1.53
N ARG A 94 11.48 -45.35 -0.39
CA ARG A 94 11.79 -44.93 0.98
C ARG A 94 13.31 -44.80 1.15
N GLY A 95 13.79 -43.62 1.51
CA GLY A 95 15.17 -43.45 1.99
C GLY A 95 15.55 -42.00 2.20
N GLY A 96 15.59 -41.55 3.46
CA GLY A 96 16.16 -40.25 3.81
C GLY A 96 15.37 -39.50 4.88
N ARG A 97 15.49 -39.95 6.13
CA ARG A 97 15.08 -39.20 7.32
C ARG A 97 15.91 -37.92 7.36
N LYS A 98 15.38 -36.80 6.86
CA LYS A 98 16.03 -35.49 6.93
C LYS A 98 15.96 -35.01 8.39
N THR A 99 17.06 -35.17 9.10
CA THR A 99 17.29 -34.56 10.41
C THR A 99 17.32 -33.05 10.22
N ILE A 100 16.26 -32.36 10.64
CA ILE A 100 16.21 -30.90 10.66
C ILE A 100 17.12 -30.45 11.80
N HIS A 101 18.37 -30.11 11.49
CA HIS A 101 19.23 -29.40 12.42
C HIS A 101 18.67 -27.98 12.56
N MET A 102 18.00 -27.72 13.69
CA MET A 102 17.68 -26.36 14.11
C MET A 102 19.00 -25.61 14.32
N ILE A 103 19.36 -24.76 13.36
CA ILE A 103 20.43 -23.79 13.52
C ILE A 103 19.95 -22.81 14.60
N LYS A 104 20.50 -22.95 15.81
CA LYS A 104 20.34 -21.94 16.86
C LYS A 104 20.97 -20.65 16.36
N VAL A 105 20.15 -19.75 15.80
CA VAL A 105 20.59 -18.41 15.46
C VAL A 105 20.82 -17.67 16.79
N PRO A 106 22.05 -17.27 17.12
CA PRO A 106 22.27 -16.47 18.32
C PRO A 106 21.51 -15.16 18.16
N LEU A 107 20.57 -14.90 19.05
CA LEU A 107 20.01 -13.57 19.26
C LEU A 107 21.13 -12.67 19.78
N VAL A 108 21.93 -12.12 18.87
CA VAL A 108 22.87 -11.05 19.17
C VAL A 108 22.04 -9.81 19.49
N ARG A 109 21.64 -9.66 20.75
CA ARG A 109 21.31 -8.35 21.30
C ARG A 109 22.61 -7.55 21.34
N GLU A 110 22.93 -6.86 20.24
CA GLU A 110 23.92 -5.80 20.31
C GLU A 110 23.35 -4.70 21.20
N HIS A 111 23.75 -4.71 22.47
CA HIS A 111 23.62 -3.52 23.30
C HIS A 111 24.36 -2.40 22.59
N PHE A 112 23.60 -1.42 22.09
CA PHE A 112 24.11 -0.19 21.51
C PHE A 112 24.87 0.55 22.63
N SER A 113 26.15 0.21 22.79
CA SER A 113 27.03 0.83 23.77
C SER A 113 27.11 2.33 23.47
N GLY A 114 26.94 3.17 24.50
CA GLY A 114 27.01 4.63 24.38
C GLY A 114 28.28 5.14 23.72
N LYS A 115 29.34 4.32 23.65
CA LYS A 115 30.58 4.61 22.89
C LYS A 115 30.34 4.71 21.38
N LYS A 116 29.42 3.93 20.79
CA LYS A 116 29.07 4.03 19.36
C LYS A 116 28.29 5.33 19.09
N LEU A 117 27.42 5.75 20.01
CA LEU A 117 26.66 6.99 19.88
C LEU A 117 27.55 8.24 19.99
N ALA A 118 28.52 8.23 20.92
CA ALA A 118 29.49 9.32 21.07
C ALA A 118 30.34 9.51 19.80
N ARG A 119 30.77 8.40 19.16
CA ARG A 119 31.49 8.45 17.88
C ARG A 119 30.64 8.97 16.73
N LEU A 120 29.33 8.70 16.75
CA LEU A 120 28.40 9.24 15.76
C LEU A 120 28.26 10.76 15.90
N HIS A 121 28.10 11.26 17.14
CA HIS A 121 28.03 12.70 17.41
C HIS A 121 29.32 13.42 17.00
N GLN A 122 30.48 12.84 17.27
CA GLN A 122 31.76 13.41 16.89
C GLN A 122 31.94 13.47 15.36
N ALA A 123 31.56 12.40 14.64
CA ALA A 123 31.61 12.39 13.18
C ALA A 123 30.65 13.40 12.53
N ILE A 124 29.50 13.67 13.17
CA ILE A 124 28.56 14.71 12.72
C ILE A 124 29.15 16.11 12.96
N SER A 125 29.79 16.34 14.12
CA SER A 125 30.39 17.65 14.43
C SER A 125 31.62 17.99 13.59
N GLU A 126 32.36 16.99 13.12
CA GLU A 126 33.57 17.18 12.32
C GLU A 126 33.28 17.45 10.83
N GLY A 127 32.00 17.52 10.42
CA GLY A 127 31.59 17.84 9.04
C GLY A 127 32.02 16.83 7.97
N SER A 128 32.68 15.75 8.38
CA SER A 128 33.22 14.69 7.53
C SER A 128 32.20 13.58 7.37
N LEU A 129 31.06 13.91 6.75
CA LEU A 129 30.08 12.91 6.32
C LEU A 129 30.55 12.26 5.02
N GLN A 130 31.65 11.50 5.07
CA GLN A 130 31.81 10.40 4.13
C GLN A 130 30.78 9.33 4.50
N ALA A 131 29.55 9.52 4.04
CA ALA A 131 28.42 8.60 4.23
C ALA A 131 28.79 7.14 3.85
N SER A 132 29.77 6.99 2.96
CA SER A 132 30.36 5.70 2.58
C SER A 132 30.99 4.94 3.74
N LYS A 133 31.65 5.60 4.70
CA LYS A 133 32.30 4.93 5.85
C LYS A 133 31.32 4.51 6.95
N VAL A 134 30.21 5.24 7.11
CA VAL A 134 29.16 4.89 8.09
C VAL A 134 28.30 3.74 7.59
N LEU A 135 28.09 3.62 6.27
CA LEU A 135 27.32 2.54 5.66
C LEU A 135 28.14 1.30 5.29
N GLN A 136 29.47 1.38 5.29
CA GLN A 136 30.36 0.26 4.92
C GLN A 136 30.27 -0.95 5.87
N GLY A 137 29.77 -0.76 7.10
CA GLY A 137 29.77 -1.81 8.12
C GLY A 137 28.60 -2.81 8.07
N SER A 138 27.51 -2.54 7.35
CA SER A 138 26.29 -3.37 7.51
C SER A 138 25.34 -3.43 6.31
N VAL A 139 25.80 -3.14 5.09
CA VAL A 139 24.96 -3.18 3.88
C VAL A 139 25.29 -4.36 2.95
N SER A 140 26.30 -5.17 3.27
CA SER A 140 26.76 -6.26 2.40
C SER A 140 25.75 -7.39 2.14
N HIS A 141 24.59 -7.42 2.83
CA HIS A 141 23.57 -8.46 2.61
C HIS A 141 22.12 -7.96 2.68
N MET A 142 21.79 -6.74 2.22
CA MET A 142 20.39 -6.48 1.86
C MET A 142 20.11 -7.11 0.49
N PRO A 143 19.14 -8.03 0.37
CA PRO A 143 18.74 -8.55 -0.93
C PRO A 143 18.31 -7.37 -1.81
N ALA A 144 18.83 -7.29 -3.04
CA ALA A 144 18.53 -6.18 -3.95
C ALA A 144 17.02 -5.90 -4.08
N ARG A 145 16.20 -6.96 -3.98
CA ARG A 145 14.73 -6.89 -3.97
C ARG A 145 14.17 -6.01 -2.84
N ASP A 146 14.70 -6.13 -1.62
CA ASP A 146 14.19 -5.38 -0.46
C ASP A 146 14.59 -3.91 -0.53
N PHE A 147 15.76 -3.63 -1.10
CA PHE A 147 16.19 -2.27 -1.40
C PHE A 147 15.24 -1.61 -2.42
N TRP A 148 14.92 -2.30 -3.51
CA TRP A 148 14.00 -1.79 -4.53
C TRP A 148 12.59 -1.54 -4.02
N HIS A 149 12.04 -2.43 -3.18
CA HIS A 149 10.73 -2.19 -2.58
C HIS A 149 10.73 -0.95 -1.68
N LYS A 150 11.79 -0.74 -0.89
CA LYS A 150 11.93 0.46 -0.06
C LYS A 150 12.09 1.72 -0.89
N ALA A 151 12.95 1.69 -1.91
CA ALA A 151 13.16 2.83 -2.81
C ALA A 151 11.87 3.22 -3.54
N LEU A 152 11.13 2.23 -4.08
CA LEU A 152 9.85 2.47 -4.74
C LEU A 152 8.84 3.09 -3.78
N SER A 153 8.72 2.54 -2.56
CA SER A 153 7.81 3.09 -1.54
C SER A 153 8.13 4.54 -1.17
N MET A 154 9.43 4.88 -1.09
CA MET A 154 9.89 6.23 -0.78
C MET A 154 9.58 7.20 -1.93
N MET A 155 9.82 6.78 -3.18
CA MET A 155 9.48 7.57 -4.36
C MET A 155 7.98 7.82 -4.49
N THR A 156 7.14 6.81 -4.23
CA THR A 156 5.68 6.97 -4.22
C THR A 156 5.23 7.94 -3.12
N ALA A 157 5.81 7.86 -1.92
CA ALA A 157 5.50 8.79 -0.84
C ALA A 157 5.87 10.24 -1.20
N ILE A 158 7.05 10.45 -1.79
CA ILE A 158 7.50 11.77 -2.28
C ILE A 158 6.53 12.29 -3.34
N ALA A 159 6.20 11.49 -4.36
CA ALA A 159 5.28 11.88 -5.41
C ALA A 159 3.89 12.26 -4.87
N LEU A 160 3.40 11.54 -3.85
CA LEU A 160 2.09 11.81 -3.25
C LEU A 160 2.12 13.11 -2.44
N VAL A 161 3.15 13.32 -1.62
CA VAL A 161 3.30 14.55 -0.82
C VAL A 161 3.45 15.77 -1.72
N PHE A 162 4.40 15.75 -2.67
CA PHE A 162 4.62 16.90 -3.56
C PHE A 162 3.51 17.07 -4.59
N GLY A 163 2.92 15.98 -5.08
CA GLY A 163 1.77 16.01 -5.97
C GLY A 163 0.55 16.65 -5.29
N SER A 164 0.25 16.26 -4.05
CA SER A 164 -0.85 16.87 -3.28
C SER A 164 -0.60 18.36 -3.01
N TYR A 165 0.63 18.73 -2.66
CA TYR A 165 1.01 20.12 -2.44
C TYR A 165 0.86 20.97 -3.72
N TYR A 166 1.28 20.45 -4.86
CA TYR A 166 1.15 21.13 -6.16
C TYR A 166 -0.32 21.32 -6.57
N VAL A 167 -1.16 20.31 -6.36
CA VAL A 167 -2.61 20.39 -6.61
C VAL A 167 -3.27 21.44 -5.71
N PHE A 168 -2.82 21.57 -4.46
CA PHE A 168 -3.31 22.59 -3.54
C PHE A 168 -2.85 23.99 -3.93
N GLN A 169 -1.58 24.17 -4.30
CA GLN A 169 -1.00 25.47 -4.63
C GLN A 169 -1.46 26.01 -5.99
N SER A 170 -1.73 25.15 -6.96
CA SER A 170 -2.14 25.55 -8.32
C SER A 170 -3.53 26.19 -8.41
N GLY A 171 -4.31 26.21 -7.31
CA GLY A 171 -5.69 26.68 -7.32
C GLY A 171 -6.63 25.79 -8.17
N PHE A 172 -6.12 24.66 -8.69
CA PHE A 172 -6.86 23.72 -9.53
C PHE A 172 -8.09 23.15 -8.80
N LEU A 173 -7.95 22.86 -7.50
CA LEU A 173 -9.05 22.42 -6.64
C LEU A 173 -10.16 23.47 -6.52
N ALA A 174 -9.82 24.76 -6.45
CA ALA A 174 -10.83 25.82 -6.34
C ALA A 174 -11.68 25.94 -7.62
N GLY A 175 -11.07 25.73 -8.80
CA GLY A 175 -11.78 25.68 -10.08
C GLY A 175 -12.72 24.47 -10.17
N GLN A 176 -12.20 23.27 -9.91
CA GLN A 176 -12.97 22.03 -10.02
C GLN A 176 -14.11 21.91 -9.00
N VAL A 177 -13.90 22.35 -7.75
CA VAL A 177 -14.96 22.33 -6.73
C VAL A 177 -16.09 23.27 -7.10
N LYS A 178 -15.78 24.41 -7.75
CA LYS A 178 -16.80 25.36 -8.21
C LYS A 178 -17.63 24.76 -9.35
N GLU A 179 -17.00 24.11 -10.32
CA GLU A 179 -17.69 23.41 -11.41
C GLU A 179 -18.51 22.22 -10.91
N MET A 180 -17.97 21.41 -9.99
CA MET A 180 -18.71 20.30 -9.35
C MET A 180 -19.90 20.80 -8.54
N ALA A 181 -19.76 21.91 -7.81
CA ALA A 181 -20.85 22.51 -7.06
C ALA A 181 -21.96 23.05 -7.98
N GLN A 182 -21.60 23.61 -9.13
CA GLN A 182 -22.58 24.03 -10.15
C GLN A 182 -23.29 22.83 -10.77
N MET A 183 -22.54 21.79 -11.17
CA MET A 183 -23.11 20.56 -11.72
C MET A 183 -24.03 19.84 -10.71
N SER A 184 -23.64 19.82 -9.42
CA SER A 184 -24.47 19.27 -8.34
C SER A 184 -25.77 20.06 -8.17
N ARG A 185 -25.72 21.40 -8.19
CA ARG A 185 -26.91 22.25 -8.13
C ARG A 185 -27.84 22.02 -9.32
N GLU A 186 -27.29 21.99 -10.53
CA GLU A 186 -28.05 21.70 -11.75
C GLU A 186 -28.71 20.31 -11.69
N THR A 187 -27.97 19.29 -11.23
CA THR A 187 -28.49 17.93 -11.05
C THR A 187 -29.59 17.87 -9.99
N THR A 188 -29.42 18.55 -8.85
CA THR A 188 -30.47 18.62 -7.81
C THR A 188 -31.71 19.38 -8.27
N SER A 189 -31.55 20.43 -9.07
CA SER A 189 -32.69 21.16 -9.64
C SER A 189 -33.43 20.36 -10.71
N ALA A 190 -32.71 19.56 -11.50
CA ALA A 190 -33.30 18.64 -12.47
C ALA A 190 -34.01 17.47 -11.77
N ALA A 191 -33.45 16.98 -10.65
CA ALA A 191 -34.04 15.90 -9.86
C ALA A 191 -35.31 16.32 -9.10
N ALA A 192 -35.45 17.60 -8.73
CA ALA A 192 -36.63 18.12 -8.04
C ALA A 192 -37.92 18.07 -8.89
N GLY A 193 -37.80 17.88 -10.22
CA GLY A 193 -38.93 17.75 -11.13
C GLY A 193 -39.30 16.30 -11.50
N LEU A 194 -38.56 15.30 -11.02
CA LEU A 194 -38.77 13.90 -11.41
C LEU A 194 -39.71 13.20 -10.44
N THR A 195 -40.72 12.52 -10.97
CA THR A 195 -41.64 11.70 -10.17
C THR A 195 -40.97 10.38 -9.76
N ALA A 196 -41.50 9.71 -8.73
CA ALA A 196 -40.95 8.44 -8.25
C ALA A 196 -40.94 7.32 -9.32
N GLU A 197 -41.82 7.40 -10.33
CA GLU A 197 -41.86 6.45 -11.46
C GLU A 197 -40.73 6.71 -12.48
N ASP A 198 -40.33 7.97 -12.67
CA ASP A 198 -39.22 8.35 -13.57
C ASP A 198 -37.85 7.99 -12.98
N LEU A 199 -37.73 7.98 -11.65
CA LEU A 199 -36.51 7.60 -10.94
C LEU A 199 -36.18 6.10 -11.08
N TRP A 200 -37.20 5.24 -11.15
CA TRP A 200 -37.02 3.79 -11.23
C TRP A 200 -36.65 3.33 -12.65
N THR A 201 -37.19 3.97 -13.68
CA THR A 201 -36.84 3.71 -15.09
C THR A 201 -35.59 4.48 -15.53
N GLY A 202 -35.29 5.62 -14.90
CA GLY A 202 -34.16 6.49 -15.24
C GLY A 202 -32.81 6.10 -14.65
N ALA A 203 -32.73 5.34 -13.55
CA ALA A 203 -31.46 5.09 -12.86
C ALA A 203 -30.39 4.40 -13.73
N ASN A 204 -30.78 3.53 -14.66
CA ASN A 204 -29.85 2.90 -15.61
C ASN A 204 -29.55 3.81 -16.83
N ALA A 205 -30.50 4.65 -17.26
CA ALA A 205 -30.31 5.57 -18.38
C ALA A 205 -29.54 6.85 -18.00
N VAL A 206 -29.56 7.23 -16.73
CA VAL A 206 -28.87 8.42 -16.19
C VAL A 206 -27.38 8.15 -16.01
N SER A 207 -26.96 6.92 -15.69
CA SER A 207 -25.54 6.51 -15.69
C SER A 207 -24.88 6.75 -17.05
N ASP A 208 -25.53 6.25 -18.11
CA ASP A 208 -24.97 6.29 -19.46
C ASP A 208 -25.07 7.70 -20.06
N ARG A 209 -26.18 8.43 -19.83
CA ARG A 209 -26.28 9.84 -20.26
C ARG A 209 -25.43 10.80 -19.45
N ALA A 210 -25.17 10.55 -18.18
CA ALA A 210 -24.24 11.37 -17.39
C ALA A 210 -22.81 11.18 -17.89
N PHE A 211 -22.39 9.94 -18.20
CA PHE A 211 -21.09 9.68 -18.81
C PHE A 211 -20.95 10.28 -20.21
N ASP A 212 -21.98 10.15 -21.06
CA ASP A 212 -21.97 10.73 -22.41
C ASP A 212 -22.08 12.25 -22.41
N ASN A 213 -22.77 12.88 -21.46
CA ASN A 213 -22.80 14.35 -21.34
C ASN A 213 -21.52 14.92 -20.71
N ILE A 214 -20.84 14.17 -19.83
CA ILE A 214 -19.50 14.52 -19.31
C ILE A 214 -18.45 14.44 -20.44
N LEU A 215 -18.63 13.57 -21.43
CA LEU A 215 -17.72 13.41 -22.57
C LEU A 215 -18.13 14.17 -23.84
N GLY A 216 -19.41 14.52 -23.98
CA GLY A 216 -20.01 15.04 -25.22
C GLY A 216 -20.21 16.55 -25.27
N GLY A 217 -20.04 17.26 -24.16
CA GLY A 217 -20.30 18.70 -24.09
C GLY A 217 -19.12 19.61 -24.44
N SER A 218 -18.66 19.65 -25.71
CA SER A 218 -17.94 20.79 -26.36
C SER A 218 -16.88 20.32 -27.38
N ASN A 219 -16.89 20.89 -28.59
CA ASN A 219 -15.86 20.69 -29.62
C ASN A 219 -14.43 21.13 -29.17
N LYS A 220 -14.28 21.83 -28.04
CA LYS A 220 -12.97 22.10 -27.41
C LYS A 220 -12.51 20.98 -26.46
N ILE A 221 -13.44 20.21 -25.91
CA ILE A 221 -13.13 19.08 -25.02
C ILE A 221 -12.68 17.87 -25.84
N SER A 222 -13.07 17.73 -27.12
CA SER A 222 -12.54 16.65 -27.96
C SER A 222 -11.03 16.74 -28.14
N TYR A 223 -10.46 17.94 -28.21
CA TYR A 223 -9.01 18.15 -28.26
C TYR A 223 -8.35 17.76 -26.92
N ILE A 224 -8.90 18.21 -25.79
CA ILE A 224 -8.37 17.92 -24.46
C ILE A 224 -8.54 16.44 -24.09
N ALA A 225 -9.64 15.81 -24.47
CA ALA A 225 -9.93 14.40 -24.28
C ALA A 225 -9.06 13.53 -25.20
N HIS A 226 -8.82 13.95 -26.44
CA HIS A 226 -7.87 13.28 -27.32
C HIS A 226 -6.44 13.42 -26.79
N GLU A 227 -6.04 14.60 -26.31
CA GLU A 227 -4.73 14.83 -25.69
C GLU A 227 -4.57 14.02 -24.39
N ALA A 228 -5.60 13.94 -23.55
CA ALA A 228 -5.61 13.13 -22.34
C ALA A 228 -5.54 11.64 -22.66
N LYS A 229 -6.32 11.15 -23.64
CA LYS A 229 -6.29 9.77 -24.11
C LYS A 229 -4.91 9.40 -24.70
N GLN A 230 -4.32 10.30 -25.49
CA GLN A 230 -2.96 10.13 -26.01
C GLN A 230 -1.92 10.10 -24.87
N LYS A 231 -2.02 10.98 -23.88
CA LYS A 231 -1.12 10.99 -22.71
C LYS A 231 -1.27 9.76 -21.82
N ILE A 232 -2.48 9.22 -21.68
CA ILE A 232 -2.74 7.98 -20.93
C ILE A 232 -2.21 6.76 -21.68
N ILE A 233 -2.44 6.67 -23.00
CA ILE A 233 -1.89 5.60 -23.85
C ILE A 233 -0.36 5.68 -23.88
N LEU A 234 0.19 6.90 -24.02
CA LEU A 234 1.63 7.14 -23.96
C LEU A 234 2.17 6.73 -22.59
N GLY A 235 1.54 7.13 -21.49
CA GLY A 235 1.93 6.73 -20.13
C GLY A 235 1.88 5.21 -19.93
N ALA A 236 0.85 4.52 -20.42
CA ALA A 236 0.75 3.06 -20.36
C ALA A 236 1.85 2.37 -21.20
N LEU A 237 2.17 2.91 -22.38
CA LEU A 237 3.27 2.44 -23.22
C LEU A 237 4.62 2.72 -22.56
N THR A 238 4.84 3.89 -21.96
CA THR A 238 6.06 4.24 -21.23
C THR A 238 6.23 3.33 -20.02
N VAL A 239 5.17 2.97 -19.30
CA VAL A 239 5.24 2.00 -18.19
C VAL A 239 5.59 0.59 -18.70
N LYS A 240 5.07 0.19 -19.86
CA LYS A 240 5.40 -1.11 -20.48
C LYS A 240 6.85 -1.14 -21.01
N PHE A 241 7.28 -0.10 -21.72
CA PHE A 241 8.66 0.05 -22.18
C PHE A 241 9.64 0.19 -21.02
N ALA A 242 9.30 0.95 -19.97
CA ALA A 242 10.09 1.03 -18.76
C ALA A 242 10.20 -0.34 -18.08
N LYS A 243 9.11 -1.12 -18.00
CA LYS A 243 9.17 -2.47 -17.44
C LYS A 243 10.12 -3.40 -18.22
N ASP A 244 10.06 -3.37 -19.55
CA ASP A 244 10.87 -4.24 -20.40
C ASP A 244 12.35 -3.78 -20.44
N GLU A 245 12.60 -2.47 -20.43
CA GLU A 245 13.95 -1.88 -20.43
C GLU A 245 14.61 -1.94 -19.04
N ILE A 246 13.86 -1.73 -17.95
CA ILE A 246 14.32 -1.95 -16.56
C ILE A 246 14.69 -3.42 -16.32
N SER A 247 13.95 -4.36 -16.95
CA SER A 247 14.27 -5.79 -16.82
C SER A 247 15.55 -6.18 -17.55
N THR A 248 15.96 -5.42 -18.57
CA THR A 248 17.08 -5.77 -19.45
C THR A 248 18.36 -5.03 -19.07
N ASP A 249 18.27 -3.72 -18.79
CA ASP A 249 19.38 -2.88 -18.32
C ASP A 249 18.88 -1.78 -17.36
N PRO A 250 18.71 -2.11 -16.05
CA PRO A 250 18.17 -1.18 -15.07
C PRO A 250 19.09 0.03 -14.82
N PHE A 251 20.40 -0.09 -15.06
CA PHE A 251 21.34 1.00 -14.85
C PHE A 251 21.33 1.99 -16.03
N GLY A 252 21.29 1.48 -17.26
CA GLY A 252 21.14 2.31 -18.45
C GLY A 252 19.81 3.06 -18.50
N PHE A 253 18.73 2.43 -18.03
CA PHE A 253 17.43 3.09 -17.87
C PHE A 253 17.50 4.24 -16.85
N MET A 254 18.11 4.03 -15.68
CA MET A 254 18.28 5.06 -14.64
C MET A 254 19.11 6.25 -15.13
N LEU A 255 20.22 6.02 -15.83
CA LEU A 255 21.05 7.10 -16.36
C LEU A 255 20.32 7.90 -17.44
N ARG A 256 19.56 7.24 -18.34
CA ARG A 256 18.76 7.91 -19.36
C ARG A 256 17.58 8.66 -18.75
N ALA A 257 16.83 8.05 -17.85
CA ALA A 257 15.72 8.70 -17.14
C ALA A 257 16.21 9.90 -16.31
N GLY A 258 17.37 9.78 -15.66
CA GLY A 258 18.00 10.89 -14.95
C GLY A 258 18.42 12.02 -15.89
N TYR A 259 19.02 11.70 -17.03
CA TYR A 259 19.44 12.71 -18.02
C TYR A 259 18.24 13.46 -18.63
N GLU A 260 17.19 12.74 -19.01
CA GLU A 260 15.94 13.33 -19.52
C GLU A 260 15.26 14.21 -18.47
N LEU A 261 15.24 13.78 -17.21
CA LEU A 261 14.63 14.56 -16.13
C LEU A 261 15.42 15.85 -15.85
N VAL A 262 16.75 15.83 -15.92
CA VAL A 262 17.60 17.02 -15.83
C VAL A 262 17.35 17.96 -17.02
N TYR A 263 17.25 17.42 -18.23
CA TYR A 263 17.00 18.21 -19.44
C TYR A 263 15.62 18.86 -19.44
N ASP A 264 14.58 18.15 -19.00
CA ASP A 264 13.22 18.68 -18.86
C ASP A 264 13.13 19.73 -17.74
N LEU A 265 13.86 19.56 -16.63
CA LEU A 265 13.95 20.58 -15.58
C LEU A 265 14.62 21.86 -16.08
N GLU A 266 15.69 21.74 -16.88
CA GLU A 266 16.37 22.89 -17.48
C GLU A 266 15.46 23.60 -18.50
N ARG A 267 14.75 22.83 -19.34
CA ARG A 267 13.77 23.36 -20.29
C ARG A 267 12.59 24.03 -19.59
N PHE A 268 12.12 23.48 -18.48
CA PHE A 268 11.06 24.06 -17.66
C PHE A 268 11.53 25.37 -17.01
N GLY A 269 12.74 25.39 -16.44
CA GLY A 269 13.35 26.61 -15.88
C GLY A 269 13.47 27.73 -16.92
N ASN A 270 13.86 27.39 -18.16
CA ASN A 270 13.94 28.34 -19.25
C ASN A 270 12.57 28.86 -19.71
N ARG A 271 11.51 28.03 -19.65
CA ARG A 271 10.12 28.48 -19.91
C ARG A 271 9.59 29.41 -18.83
N VAL A 272 9.88 29.13 -17.55
CA VAL A 272 9.49 30.01 -16.44
C VAL A 272 10.18 31.36 -16.55
N LYS A 273 11.49 31.37 -16.86
CA LYS A 273 12.24 32.61 -17.13
C LYS A 273 11.64 33.38 -18.32
N PHE A 274 11.30 32.69 -19.41
CA PHE A 274 10.67 33.32 -20.58
C PHE A 274 9.33 33.98 -20.23
N ILE A 275 8.46 33.31 -19.47
CA ILE A 275 7.18 33.88 -19.01
C ILE A 275 7.41 35.09 -18.10
N ALA A 276 8.39 35.03 -17.19
CA ALA A 276 8.74 36.13 -16.32
C ALA A 276 9.24 37.34 -17.14
N TYR A 277 10.15 37.14 -18.09
CA TYR A 277 10.62 38.21 -18.97
C TYR A 277 9.53 38.76 -19.89
N PHE A 278 8.64 37.90 -20.39
CA PHE A 278 7.51 38.32 -21.21
C PHE A 278 6.51 39.17 -20.42
N SER A 279 6.20 38.78 -19.18
CA SER A 279 5.34 39.56 -18.27
C SER A 279 5.96 40.90 -17.87
N ALA A 280 7.27 40.93 -17.61
CA ALA A 280 8.01 42.16 -17.33
C ALA A 280 8.04 43.09 -18.56
N GLY A 281 8.18 42.53 -19.77
CA GLY A 281 8.11 43.25 -21.03
C GLY A 281 6.74 43.89 -21.26
N ILE A 282 5.65 43.15 -21.01
CA ILE A 282 4.28 43.68 -21.11
C ILE A 282 4.05 44.81 -20.10
N MET A 283 4.49 44.65 -18.85
CA MET A 283 4.36 45.71 -17.84
C MET A 283 5.18 46.95 -18.19
N THR A 284 6.37 46.77 -18.77
CA THR A 284 7.21 47.90 -19.19
C THR A 284 6.60 48.62 -20.39
N MET A 285 6.04 47.90 -21.38
CA MET A 285 5.36 48.52 -22.51
C MET A 285 4.08 49.26 -22.11
N ALA A 286 3.34 48.74 -21.13
CA ALA A 286 2.19 49.44 -20.54
C ALA A 286 2.60 50.72 -19.80
N ALA A 287 3.70 50.69 -19.05
CA ALA A 287 4.19 51.85 -18.29
C ALA A 287 4.71 53.00 -19.17
N VAL A 288 5.29 52.69 -20.34
CA VAL A 288 5.81 53.71 -21.27
C VAL A 288 4.71 54.24 -22.21
N GLY A 289 3.46 53.76 -22.08
CA GLY A 289 2.35 54.21 -22.92
C GLY A 289 2.50 53.85 -24.40
N LEU A 290 3.38 52.88 -24.71
CA LEU A 290 3.63 52.39 -26.07
C LEU A 290 2.55 51.43 -26.59
N TRP A 291 1.50 51.21 -25.79
CA TRP A 291 0.38 50.37 -26.13
C TRP A 291 -0.82 51.23 -26.53
N ARG A 292 -0.70 51.86 -27.70
CA ARG A 292 -1.79 52.47 -28.46
C ARG A 292 -1.63 52.15 -29.93
#